data_AF-A0A8J5M737-F1
#
_entry.id   AF-A0A8J5M737-F1
#
_cell.length_a   1.000
_cell.length_b   1.000
_cell.length_c   1.000
_cell.angle_alpha   90.00
_cell.angle_beta   90.00
_cell.angle_gamma   90.00
#
_symmetry.space_group_name_H-M   'P 1'
#
loop_
_entity.id
_entity.type
_entity.pdbx_description
1 polymer ?
#
loop_
_entity_poly.entity_id
_entity_poly.type
_entity_poly.pdbx_seq_one_letter_code
_entity_poly.pdbx_strand_id
1 'polypeptide(L)'
;MYHTDMKEVLLLDVDDIFMRDPAVVRSTEGYQRTGTTFFYDRVLSSKEFLNQDINGTQYLRYLLDTFGYEKFGLPPGASPSSHLDPKISFVWTRQSSHEQDSSLVAIDKSRAGQAINVMFYLITEQRFIREFSYGDKETFWLSFELAKQEYFFSPWGVGDISSSTNGDMDKHSDSLCGSIVQYMPVEDSPPEFLYVNGKALLNPFPVPMEKLGTASRNVLFNTNPTHLTPRQKRRPNGSSKTDYKGGYAMECLIGFGAEPLPDKFAPQLLRRRLFYFGIRMGMLSALDQCFPFDGMN
;
A
#
# COMPACT_ATOMS: atom_id res chain seq x y z
N MET A 1 10.14 4.25 -13.79
CA MET A 1 10.81 2.93 -13.85
C MET A 1 11.47 2.65 -15.21
N TYR A 2 10.74 2.72 -16.33
CA TYR A 2 11.28 2.40 -17.67
C TYR A 2 12.43 3.31 -18.14
N HIS A 3 12.27 4.64 -18.06
CA HIS A 3 13.23 5.59 -18.65
C HIS A 3 14.47 5.89 -17.79
N THR A 4 14.42 5.63 -16.48
CA THR A 4 15.60 5.85 -15.63
C THR A 4 16.64 4.78 -15.94
N ASP A 5 17.92 5.10 -15.83
CA ASP A 5 19.06 4.19 -15.95
C ASP A 5 19.42 3.50 -14.62
N MET A 6 18.96 4.04 -13.47
CA MET A 6 19.22 3.51 -12.14
C MET A 6 18.90 2.02 -12.00
N LYS A 7 19.88 1.21 -11.58
CA LYS A 7 19.72 -0.24 -11.40
C LYS A 7 18.65 -0.58 -10.35
N GLU A 8 18.77 0.00 -9.16
CA GLU A 8 17.92 -0.28 -8.01
C GLU A 8 17.10 0.95 -7.65
N VAL A 9 15.79 0.90 -7.93
CA VAL A 9 14.90 2.05 -7.81
C VAL A 9 13.95 1.83 -6.64
N LEU A 10 13.82 2.86 -5.81
CA LEU A 10 12.77 3.00 -4.81
C LEU A 10 11.84 4.12 -5.26
N LEU A 11 10.56 3.79 -5.47
CA LEU A 11 9.51 4.78 -5.64
C LEU A 11 8.80 4.94 -4.30
N LEU A 12 8.62 6.18 -3.87
CA LEU A 12 8.05 6.55 -2.57
C LEU A 12 6.99 7.62 -2.80
N ASP A 13 5.85 7.50 -2.13
CA ASP A 13 4.89 8.58 -2.06
C ASP A 13 5.48 9.74 -1.26
N VAL A 14 5.26 10.96 -1.75
CA VAL A 14 5.83 12.17 -1.16
C VAL A 14 5.26 12.46 0.24
N ASP A 15 4.11 11.87 0.58
CA ASP A 15 3.45 12.03 1.87
C ASP A 15 3.70 10.86 2.83
N ASP A 16 4.49 9.84 2.45
CA ASP A 16 4.87 8.78 3.37
C ASP A 16 5.63 9.31 4.59
N ILE A 17 5.39 8.66 5.73
CA ILE A 17 6.08 8.92 7.00
C ILE A 17 6.77 7.62 7.40
N PHE A 18 8.09 7.59 7.19
CA PHE A 18 8.92 6.43 7.49
C PHE A 18 9.48 6.46 8.92
N MET A 19 9.57 5.27 9.52
CA MET A 19 10.14 5.02 10.85
C MET A 19 11.59 4.55 10.82
N ARG A 20 12.11 4.34 9.60
CA ARG A 20 13.48 3.94 9.25
C ARG A 20 13.83 4.48 7.87
N ASP A 21 15.11 4.47 7.51
CA ASP A 21 15.50 4.69 6.12
C ASP A 21 14.81 3.64 5.22
N PRO A 22 13.99 4.04 4.22
CA PRO A 22 13.32 3.10 3.33
C PRO A 22 14.28 2.19 2.57
N ALA A 23 15.55 2.57 2.39
CA ALA A 23 16.56 1.74 1.74
C ALA A 23 16.82 0.41 2.46
N VAL A 24 16.42 0.28 3.74
CA VAL A 24 16.53 -0.96 4.52
C VAL A 24 15.87 -2.15 3.83
N VAL A 25 14.82 -1.94 3.02
CA VAL A 25 14.14 -3.04 2.30
C VAL A 25 15.10 -3.79 1.36
N ARG A 26 16.14 -3.12 0.85
CA ARG A 26 17.15 -3.74 -0.03
C ARG A 26 17.99 -4.82 0.66
N SER A 27 18.09 -4.75 1.99
CA SER A 27 18.80 -5.75 2.80
C SER A 27 17.93 -6.93 3.23
N THR A 28 16.63 -6.91 2.93
CA THR A 28 15.72 -8.01 3.30
C THR A 28 15.90 -9.20 2.37
N GLU A 29 15.66 -10.41 2.88
CA GLU A 29 15.80 -11.65 2.11
C GLU A 29 14.92 -11.66 0.85
N GLY A 30 13.67 -11.17 0.96
CA GLY A 30 12.74 -11.11 -0.16
C GLY A 30 13.25 -10.25 -1.32
N TYR A 31 13.84 -9.08 -1.01
CA TYR A 31 14.48 -8.23 -2.01
C TYR A 31 15.77 -8.86 -2.54
N GLN A 32 16.64 -9.39 -1.68
CA GLN A 32 17.90 -10.01 -2.11
C GLN A 32 17.69 -11.24 -2.99
N ARG A 33 16.57 -11.95 -2.84
CA ARG A 33 16.17 -13.06 -3.71
C ARG A 33 15.64 -12.55 -5.05
N THR A 34 14.57 -11.76 -5.02
CA THR A 34 13.78 -11.46 -6.22
C THR A 34 14.16 -10.15 -6.92
N GLY A 35 14.85 -9.25 -6.23
CA GLY A 35 15.02 -7.87 -6.65
C GLY A 35 13.78 -7.01 -6.46
N THR A 36 12.76 -7.48 -5.73
CA THR A 36 11.51 -6.70 -5.55
C THR A 36 11.06 -6.67 -4.10
N THR A 37 10.31 -5.63 -3.73
CA THR A 37 9.52 -5.61 -2.49
C THR A 37 8.25 -4.80 -2.74
N PHE A 38 7.12 -5.50 -2.68
CA PHE A 38 5.78 -4.94 -2.79
C PHE A 38 5.01 -5.14 -1.49
N PHE A 39 3.99 -4.32 -1.26
CA PHE A 39 3.16 -4.35 -0.06
C PHE A 39 1.70 -4.53 -0.44
N TYR A 40 0.92 -5.16 0.45
CA TYR A 40 -0.48 -5.42 0.18
C TYR A 40 -1.34 -4.20 0.49
N ASP A 41 -2.37 -3.97 -0.33
CA ASP A 41 -3.49 -3.11 0.02
C ASP A 41 -4.52 -3.92 0.85
N ARG A 42 -5.56 -3.23 1.32
CA ARG A 42 -6.71 -3.84 2.02
C ARG A 42 -7.40 -4.84 1.12
N VAL A 43 -7.92 -5.90 1.75
CA VAL A 43 -8.74 -6.90 1.04
C VAL A 43 -10.15 -6.36 0.92
N LEU A 44 -10.41 -5.66 -0.18
CA LEU A 44 -11.69 -5.02 -0.48
C LEU A 44 -12.25 -5.53 -1.81
N SER A 45 -13.43 -6.13 -1.76
CA SER A 45 -14.12 -6.62 -2.95
C SER A 45 -14.91 -5.51 -3.62
N SER A 46 -14.68 -5.32 -4.91
CA SER A 46 -15.51 -4.55 -5.82
C SER A 46 -15.59 -5.27 -7.17
N LYS A 47 -16.44 -4.78 -8.08
CA LYS A 47 -16.54 -5.28 -9.47
C LYS A 47 -15.61 -4.53 -10.43
N GLU A 48 -14.73 -3.69 -9.89
CA GLU A 48 -13.83 -2.83 -10.67
C GLU A 48 -12.48 -3.52 -10.90
N PHE A 49 -11.63 -2.89 -11.71
CA PHE A 49 -10.23 -3.27 -11.89
C PHE A 49 -10.07 -4.77 -12.23
N LEU A 50 -9.27 -5.51 -11.46
CA LEU A 50 -8.98 -6.92 -11.71
C LEU A 50 -10.20 -7.85 -11.54
N ASN A 51 -11.25 -7.39 -10.86
CA ASN A 51 -12.48 -8.14 -10.62
C ASN A 51 -13.61 -7.89 -11.62
N GLN A 52 -13.38 -7.06 -12.63
CA GLN A 52 -14.32 -6.88 -13.73
C GLN A 52 -14.70 -8.23 -14.34
N ASP A 53 -15.94 -8.31 -14.84
CA ASP A 53 -16.44 -9.48 -15.52
C ASP A 53 -16.37 -9.30 -17.04
N ILE A 54 -15.68 -10.22 -17.70
CA ILE A 54 -15.54 -10.31 -19.15
C ILE A 54 -16.22 -11.61 -19.60
N ASN A 55 -17.49 -11.52 -19.96
CA ASN A 55 -18.31 -12.65 -20.41
C ASN A 55 -18.26 -13.85 -19.44
N GLY A 56 -18.44 -13.61 -18.15
CA GLY A 56 -18.38 -14.61 -17.08
C GLY A 56 -16.97 -14.91 -16.55
N THR A 57 -15.93 -14.28 -17.10
CA THR A 57 -14.53 -14.49 -16.70
C THR A 57 -14.00 -13.29 -15.93
N GLN A 58 -13.23 -13.54 -14.87
CA GLN A 58 -12.55 -12.47 -14.13
C GLN A 58 -11.51 -11.80 -15.03
N TYR A 59 -11.45 -10.48 -15.03
CA TYR A 59 -10.51 -9.75 -15.90
C TYR A 59 -9.04 -10.11 -15.67
N LEU A 60 -8.59 -10.32 -14.42
CA LEU A 60 -7.23 -10.84 -14.16
C LEU A 60 -6.94 -12.14 -14.93
N ARG A 61 -7.86 -13.10 -14.88
CA ARG A 61 -7.71 -14.40 -15.57
C ARG A 61 -7.76 -14.24 -17.08
N TYR A 62 -8.72 -13.45 -17.56
CA TYR A 62 -8.82 -13.10 -18.98
C TYR A 62 -7.52 -12.47 -19.50
N LEU A 63 -6.94 -11.52 -18.75
CA LEU A 63 -5.68 -10.89 -19.10
C LEU A 63 -4.54 -11.90 -19.13
N LEU A 64 -4.38 -12.72 -18.09
CA LEU A 64 -3.35 -13.77 -18.05
C LEU A 64 -3.45 -14.75 -19.24
N ASP A 65 -4.67 -15.10 -19.65
CA ASP A 65 -4.92 -16.04 -20.75
C ASP A 65 -4.73 -15.43 -22.14
N THR A 66 -5.04 -14.14 -22.30
CA THR A 66 -5.04 -13.46 -23.61
C THR A 66 -3.83 -12.55 -23.84
N PHE A 67 -2.95 -12.41 -22.84
CA PHE A 67 -1.75 -11.60 -22.96
C PHE A 67 -0.83 -12.12 -24.08
N GLY A 68 -0.34 -11.20 -24.92
CA GLY A 68 0.56 -11.52 -26.04
C GLY A 68 2.00 -11.76 -25.57
N TYR A 69 2.24 -12.86 -24.85
CA TYR A 69 3.55 -13.24 -24.31
C TYR A 69 4.65 -13.27 -25.38
N GLU A 70 4.30 -13.68 -26.61
CA GLU A 70 5.22 -13.75 -27.74
C GLU A 70 5.84 -12.39 -28.09
N LYS A 71 5.13 -11.27 -27.87
CA LYS A 71 5.63 -9.91 -28.12
C LYS A 71 6.83 -9.55 -27.25
N PHE A 72 6.97 -10.23 -26.12
CA PHE A 72 8.06 -10.04 -25.15
C PHE A 72 9.06 -11.20 -25.17
N GLY A 73 8.93 -12.16 -26.09
CA GLY A 73 9.77 -13.36 -26.14
C GLY A 73 9.53 -14.30 -24.95
N LEU A 74 8.33 -14.27 -24.36
CA LEU A 74 7.96 -15.10 -23.22
C LEU A 74 7.21 -16.38 -23.67
N PRO A 75 7.29 -17.49 -22.91
CA PRO A 75 6.51 -18.68 -23.19
C PRO A 75 5.00 -18.40 -23.22
N PRO A 76 4.23 -19.00 -24.14
CA PRO A 76 2.79 -18.79 -24.22
C PRO A 76 2.04 -19.44 -23.05
N GLY A 77 0.82 -18.94 -22.80
CA GLY A 77 -0.09 -19.41 -21.75
C GLY A 77 0.10 -18.69 -20.41
N ALA A 78 -0.95 -18.65 -19.59
CA ALA A 78 -0.97 -17.89 -18.34
C ALA A 78 0.14 -18.29 -17.34
N SER A 79 0.29 -19.59 -17.06
CA SER A 79 1.17 -20.16 -16.02
C SER A 79 1.28 -19.29 -14.74
N PRO A 80 0.18 -19.05 -14.00
CA PRO A 80 0.19 -18.18 -12.83
C PRO A 80 1.19 -18.65 -11.77
N SER A 81 1.81 -17.69 -11.07
CA SER A 81 2.73 -17.96 -9.97
C SER A 81 2.01 -18.45 -8.71
N SER A 82 2.77 -18.89 -7.69
CA SER A 82 2.21 -19.27 -6.39
C SER A 82 1.48 -18.13 -5.68
N HIS A 83 1.77 -16.87 -6.02
CA HIS A 83 1.05 -15.70 -5.51
C HIS A 83 -0.43 -15.70 -5.92
N LEU A 84 -0.74 -16.30 -7.07
CA LEU A 84 -2.10 -16.43 -7.61
C LEU A 84 -2.72 -17.81 -7.35
N ASP A 85 -2.23 -18.55 -6.35
CA ASP A 85 -2.79 -19.86 -5.97
C ASP A 85 -4.30 -19.71 -5.65
N PRO A 86 -5.19 -20.46 -6.36
CA PRO A 86 -6.63 -20.39 -6.17
C PRO A 86 -7.15 -20.66 -4.76
N LYS A 87 -6.35 -21.27 -3.90
CA LYS A 87 -6.73 -21.61 -2.51
C LYS A 87 -6.48 -20.46 -1.54
N ILE A 88 -5.56 -19.55 -1.85
CA ILE A 88 -5.08 -18.53 -0.90
C ILE A 88 -5.12 -17.10 -1.43
N SER A 89 -5.08 -16.90 -2.75
CA SER A 89 -4.99 -15.55 -3.35
C SER A 89 -6.34 -14.82 -3.29
N PHE A 90 -6.37 -13.68 -2.59
CA PHE A 90 -7.57 -12.87 -2.46
C PHE A 90 -7.97 -12.19 -3.78
N VAL A 91 -7.00 -11.72 -4.58
CA VAL A 91 -7.29 -11.19 -5.91
C VAL A 91 -7.78 -12.28 -6.85
N TRP A 92 -7.18 -13.48 -6.84
CA TRP A 92 -7.65 -14.59 -7.70
C TRP A 92 -9.09 -15.03 -7.37
N THR A 93 -9.45 -15.03 -6.09
CA THR A 93 -10.78 -15.45 -5.61
C THR A 93 -11.82 -14.32 -5.63
N ARG A 94 -11.48 -13.15 -6.22
CA ARG A 94 -12.32 -11.93 -6.26
C ARG A 94 -12.67 -11.34 -4.89
N GLN A 95 -11.98 -11.75 -3.83
CA GLN A 95 -12.12 -11.17 -2.49
C GLN A 95 -11.45 -9.79 -2.40
N SER A 96 -10.42 -9.55 -3.22
CA SER A 96 -9.84 -8.22 -3.40
C SER A 96 -9.90 -7.78 -4.85
N SER A 97 -10.22 -6.51 -5.08
CA SER A 97 -10.12 -5.82 -6.38
C SER A 97 -8.80 -5.07 -6.56
N HIS A 98 -8.09 -4.85 -5.45
CA HIS A 98 -6.77 -4.24 -5.34
C HIS A 98 -5.82 -5.20 -4.63
N GLU A 99 -4.63 -5.40 -5.17
CA GLU A 99 -3.64 -6.28 -4.55
C GLU A 99 -2.57 -5.47 -3.84
N GLN A 100 -2.07 -4.42 -4.50
CA GLN A 100 -0.85 -3.73 -4.10
C GLN A 100 -1.13 -2.33 -3.52
N ASP A 101 -0.50 -2.05 -2.39
CA ASP A 101 -0.20 -0.68 -1.96
C ASP A 101 1.13 -0.24 -2.59
N SER A 102 1.08 0.83 -3.39
CA SER A 102 2.23 1.35 -4.15
C SER A 102 2.89 2.57 -3.51
N SER A 103 2.54 2.89 -2.26
CA SER A 103 3.19 3.97 -1.50
C SER A 103 4.71 3.77 -1.43
N LEU A 104 5.17 2.52 -1.31
CA LEU A 104 6.57 2.11 -1.51
C LEU A 104 6.67 0.97 -2.53
N VAL A 105 7.49 1.16 -3.55
CA VAL A 105 7.85 0.12 -4.55
C VAL A 105 9.36 0.02 -4.67
N ALA A 106 9.92 -1.18 -4.43
CA ALA A 106 11.34 -1.46 -4.60
C ALA A 106 11.58 -2.43 -5.76
N ILE A 107 12.43 -2.06 -6.72
CA ILE A 107 12.79 -2.89 -7.89
C ILE A 107 14.29 -2.76 -8.23
N ASP A 108 14.99 -3.90 -8.29
CA ASP A 108 16.26 -4.11 -8.98
C ASP A 108 15.98 -4.51 -10.43
N LYS A 109 16.13 -3.57 -11.36
CA LYS A 109 15.85 -3.77 -12.79
C LYS A 109 16.78 -4.81 -13.42
N SER A 110 17.95 -5.09 -12.85
CA SER A 110 18.85 -6.12 -13.37
C SER A 110 18.30 -7.54 -13.20
N ARG A 111 17.28 -7.72 -12.36
CA ARG A 111 16.59 -8.99 -12.09
C ARG A 111 15.16 -9.02 -12.60
N ALA A 112 14.72 -7.97 -13.27
CA ALA A 112 13.33 -7.81 -13.68
C ALA A 112 12.96 -8.57 -14.96
N GLY A 113 13.92 -9.17 -15.67
CA GLY A 113 13.66 -9.85 -16.94
C GLY A 113 12.92 -8.94 -17.93
N GLN A 114 11.76 -9.37 -18.41
CA GLN A 114 10.89 -8.57 -19.28
C GLN A 114 9.89 -7.67 -18.53
N ALA A 115 9.83 -7.72 -17.20
CA ALA A 115 8.81 -7.03 -16.42
C ALA A 115 8.80 -5.52 -16.66
N ILE A 116 9.96 -4.88 -16.87
CA ILE A 116 10.01 -3.44 -17.16
C ILE A 116 9.42 -3.10 -18.54
N ASN A 117 9.62 -3.96 -19.54
CA ASN A 117 9.00 -3.80 -20.87
C ASN A 117 7.50 -4.07 -20.83
N VAL A 118 7.08 -5.11 -20.09
CA VAL A 118 5.66 -5.39 -19.86
C VAL A 118 4.98 -4.24 -19.12
N MET A 119 5.63 -3.69 -18.08
CA MET A 119 5.14 -2.53 -17.34
C MET A 119 4.93 -1.32 -18.24
N PHE A 120 5.86 -1.07 -19.17
CA PHE A 120 5.72 0.00 -20.15
C PHE A 120 4.47 -0.21 -21.01
N TYR A 121 4.29 -1.41 -21.57
CA TYR A 121 3.08 -1.76 -22.31
C TYR A 121 1.79 -1.60 -21.48
N LEU A 122 1.81 -2.03 -20.21
CA LEU A 122 0.65 -1.89 -19.33
C LEU A 122 0.23 -0.42 -19.17
N ILE A 123 1.21 0.48 -19.04
CA ILE A 123 0.98 1.92 -18.83
C ILE A 123 0.67 2.65 -20.15
N THR A 124 1.24 2.25 -21.28
CA THR A 124 1.07 3.00 -22.55
C THR A 124 -0.03 2.47 -23.43
N GLU A 125 -0.39 1.18 -23.30
CA GLU A 125 -1.37 0.52 -24.17
C GLU A 125 -2.50 -0.10 -23.36
N GLN A 126 -2.20 -1.06 -22.46
CA GLN A 126 -3.23 -1.88 -21.83
C GLN A 126 -4.24 -1.06 -21.03
N ARG A 127 -3.77 -0.06 -20.26
CA ARG A 127 -4.66 0.77 -19.44
C ARG A 127 -5.70 1.54 -20.26
N PHE A 128 -5.41 1.82 -21.54
CA PHE A 128 -6.33 2.52 -22.44
C PHE A 128 -7.30 1.56 -23.14
N ILE A 129 -6.93 0.28 -23.24
CA ILE A 129 -7.84 -0.78 -23.69
C ILE A 129 -8.85 -1.08 -22.59
N ARG A 130 -8.37 -1.23 -21.34
CA ARG A 130 -9.21 -1.45 -20.16
C ARG A 130 -8.49 -1.04 -18.90
N GLU A 131 -9.15 -0.23 -18.09
CA GLU A 131 -8.68 0.14 -16.76
C GLU A 131 -8.59 -1.11 -15.87
N PHE A 132 -7.48 -1.28 -15.16
CA PHE A 132 -7.18 -2.48 -14.37
C PHE A 132 -6.61 -2.17 -12.99
N SER A 133 -6.40 -0.90 -12.68
CA SER A 133 -5.80 -0.43 -11.44
C SER A 133 -6.37 0.92 -11.03
N TYR A 134 -6.45 1.18 -9.73
CA TYR A 134 -6.62 2.54 -9.24
C TYR A 134 -5.29 3.28 -9.36
N GLY A 135 -5.14 4.12 -10.38
CA GLY A 135 -3.86 4.74 -10.68
C GLY A 135 -2.87 3.71 -11.23
N ASP A 136 -1.70 3.58 -10.61
CA ASP A 136 -0.61 2.74 -11.09
C ASP A 136 -0.41 1.43 -10.31
N LYS A 137 -1.08 1.26 -9.16
CA LYS A 137 -0.65 0.31 -8.11
C LYS A 137 -0.49 -1.13 -8.58
N GLU A 138 -1.43 -1.62 -9.40
CA GLU A 138 -1.43 -3.01 -9.86
C GLU A 138 -0.42 -3.24 -10.99
N THR A 139 0.06 -2.17 -11.64
CA THR A 139 0.98 -2.28 -12.78
C THR A 139 2.30 -2.94 -12.38
N PHE A 140 2.79 -2.66 -11.18
CA PHE A 140 4.11 -3.13 -10.75
C PHE A 140 4.13 -4.64 -10.64
N TRP A 141 3.37 -5.23 -9.73
CA TRP A 141 3.38 -6.69 -9.56
C TRP A 141 2.84 -7.43 -10.79
N LEU A 142 1.80 -6.91 -11.45
CA LEU A 142 1.20 -7.56 -12.61
C LEU A 142 2.18 -7.64 -13.78
N SER A 143 3.08 -6.65 -13.91
CA SER A 143 4.14 -6.71 -14.92
C SER A 143 5.13 -7.84 -14.67
N PHE A 144 5.43 -8.17 -13.41
CA PHE A 144 6.30 -9.30 -13.06
C PHE A 144 5.57 -10.64 -13.26
N GLU A 145 4.30 -10.72 -12.86
CA GLU A 145 3.45 -11.90 -13.09
C GLU A 145 3.36 -12.24 -14.58
N LEU A 146 3.02 -11.25 -15.42
CA LEU A 146 2.94 -11.42 -16.88
C LEU A 146 4.32 -11.66 -17.52
N ALA A 147 5.39 -11.11 -16.95
CA ALA A 147 6.75 -11.39 -17.39
C ALA A 147 7.27 -12.77 -16.97
N LYS A 148 6.49 -13.54 -16.19
CA LYS A 148 6.90 -14.82 -15.58
C LYS A 148 8.18 -14.68 -14.78
N GLN A 149 8.40 -13.50 -14.20
CA GLN A 149 9.55 -13.18 -13.38
C GLN A 149 9.16 -13.31 -11.92
N GLU A 150 10.01 -13.96 -11.12
CA GLU A 150 9.77 -14.06 -9.68
C GLU A 150 9.73 -12.66 -9.02
N TYR A 151 8.77 -12.44 -8.13
CA TYR A 151 8.62 -11.21 -7.35
C TYR A 151 8.25 -11.52 -5.90
N PHE A 152 8.34 -10.51 -5.04
CA PHE A 152 8.14 -10.64 -3.61
C PHE A 152 7.18 -9.57 -3.09
N PHE A 153 6.09 -10.04 -2.49
CA PHE A 153 5.27 -9.25 -1.58
C PHE A 153 5.72 -9.49 -0.14
N SER A 154 5.60 -8.46 0.69
CA SER A 154 5.69 -8.57 2.14
C SER A 154 4.84 -9.76 2.64
N PRO A 155 5.34 -10.58 3.58
CA PRO A 155 4.55 -11.67 4.17
C PRO A 155 3.41 -11.18 5.07
N TRP A 156 3.40 -9.88 5.36
CA TRP A 156 2.46 -9.22 6.27
C TRP A 156 1.35 -8.53 5.50
N GLY A 157 0.14 -8.59 6.06
CA GLY A 157 -0.97 -7.78 5.57
C GLY A 157 -0.79 -6.31 5.89
N VAL A 158 -1.60 -5.50 5.24
CA VAL A 158 -1.76 -4.08 5.53
C VAL A 158 -2.22 -3.86 6.97
N GLY A 159 -1.77 -2.77 7.58
CA GLY A 159 -2.32 -2.24 8.82
C GLY A 159 -2.95 -0.85 8.63
N ASP A 160 -3.57 -0.33 9.68
CA ASP A 160 -4.12 1.02 9.74
C ASP A 160 -3.59 1.78 10.95
N ILE A 161 -3.46 3.10 10.82
CA ILE A 161 -3.26 4.01 11.94
C ILE A 161 -4.57 4.67 12.34
N SER A 162 -4.81 4.82 13.65
CA SER A 162 -6.01 5.44 14.19
C SER A 162 -6.17 6.88 13.65
N SER A 163 -7.19 7.12 12.82
CA SER A 163 -7.48 8.47 12.28
C SER A 163 -8.76 9.09 12.84
N SER A 164 -9.60 8.29 13.51
CA SER A 164 -10.81 8.75 14.17
C SER A 164 -10.51 9.45 15.50
N THR A 165 -11.11 10.62 15.71
CA THR A 165 -11.09 11.36 16.99
C THR A 165 -12.32 11.02 17.84
N ASN A 166 -12.41 11.55 19.07
CA ASN A 166 -13.59 11.46 19.97
C ASN A 166 -13.85 10.08 20.62
N GLY A 167 -12.84 9.53 21.30
CA GLY A 167 -12.98 8.29 22.07
C GLY A 167 -13.20 7.06 21.19
N ASP A 168 -12.60 7.06 19.99
CA ASP A 168 -12.72 5.95 19.04
C ASP A 168 -12.23 4.63 19.65
N MET A 169 -11.12 4.68 20.38
CA MET A 169 -10.57 3.53 21.09
C MET A 169 -11.48 2.99 22.19
N ASP A 170 -12.37 3.81 22.75
CA ASP A 170 -13.34 3.34 23.76
C ASP A 170 -14.49 2.55 23.10
N LYS A 171 -14.81 2.87 21.84
CA LYS A 171 -15.95 2.31 21.09
C LYS A 171 -15.56 1.21 20.13
N HIS A 172 -14.35 1.28 19.58
CA HIS A 172 -13.84 0.44 18.50
C HIS A 172 -12.42 -0.06 18.84
N SER A 173 -12.23 -0.53 20.09
CA SER A 173 -10.92 -0.88 20.65
C SER A 173 -10.13 -1.94 19.86
N ASP A 174 -10.76 -2.63 18.91
CA ASP A 174 -10.15 -3.67 18.09
C ASP A 174 -10.28 -3.43 16.57
N SER A 175 -10.75 -2.25 16.16
CA SER A 175 -11.02 -1.92 14.76
C SER A 175 -10.60 -0.48 14.50
N LEU A 176 -9.62 -0.29 13.62
CA LEU A 176 -9.10 1.04 13.30
C LEU A 176 -9.51 1.43 11.89
N CYS A 177 -9.74 2.73 11.68
CA CYS A 177 -9.93 3.33 10.37
C CYS A 177 -8.87 4.40 10.16
N GLY A 178 -8.28 4.44 8.95
CA GLY A 178 -7.36 5.52 8.64
C GLY A 178 -6.42 5.27 7.47
N SER A 179 -5.23 5.86 7.58
CA SER A 179 -4.14 5.67 6.62
C SER A 179 -3.52 4.28 6.74
N ILE A 180 -3.09 3.75 5.58
CA ILE A 180 -2.40 2.47 5.45
C ILE A 180 -1.04 2.53 6.14
N VAL A 181 -0.78 1.53 6.96
CA VAL A 181 0.48 1.22 7.63
C VAL A 181 1.07 -0.04 7.03
N GLN A 182 2.39 -0.04 6.82
CA GLN A 182 3.15 -1.22 6.42
C GLN A 182 4.25 -1.55 7.42
N TYR A 183 4.59 -2.84 7.49
CA TYR A 183 5.59 -3.40 8.39
C TYR A 183 6.86 -3.81 7.65
N MET A 184 7.97 -3.93 8.38
CA MET A 184 9.19 -4.55 7.86
C MET A 184 8.87 -5.95 7.29
N PRO A 185 9.23 -6.23 6.02
CA PRO A 185 8.83 -7.45 5.32
C PRO A 185 9.76 -8.62 5.67
N VAL A 186 9.87 -8.92 6.96
CA VAL A 186 10.72 -9.99 7.52
C VAL A 186 9.88 -10.84 8.48
N GLU A 187 9.83 -12.16 8.25
CA GLU A 187 8.98 -13.08 9.03
C GLU A 187 9.49 -13.29 10.47
N ASP A 188 10.77 -13.63 10.62
CA ASP A 188 11.37 -14.06 11.89
C ASP A 188 11.90 -12.91 12.76
N SER A 189 11.25 -11.75 12.69
CA SER A 189 11.61 -10.56 13.46
C SER A 189 10.44 -10.07 14.31
N PRO A 190 10.68 -9.37 15.44
CA PRO A 190 9.63 -8.65 16.14
C PRO A 190 8.85 -7.72 15.19
N PRO A 191 7.54 -7.51 15.40
CA PRO A 191 6.76 -6.53 14.65
C PRO A 191 7.45 -5.18 14.60
N GLU A 192 7.67 -4.67 13.40
CA GLU A 192 8.25 -3.37 13.22
C GLU A 192 7.48 -2.57 12.17
N PHE A 193 6.87 -1.48 12.63
CA PHE A 193 6.23 -0.47 11.80
C PHE A 193 7.27 0.24 10.92
N LEU A 194 7.13 0.10 9.60
CA LEU A 194 8.05 0.68 8.62
C LEU A 194 7.60 2.08 8.19
N TYR A 195 6.38 2.21 7.67
CA TYR A 195 5.86 3.49 7.18
C TYR A 195 4.33 3.54 7.15
N VAL A 196 3.80 4.76 7.14
CA VAL A 196 2.37 5.05 6.94
C VAL A 196 2.20 6.03 5.79
N ASN A 197 1.18 5.81 4.94
CA ASN A 197 0.79 6.77 3.91
C ASN A 197 0.21 8.03 4.57
N GLY A 198 0.94 9.14 4.52
CA GLY A 198 0.68 10.28 5.40
C GLY A 198 -0.34 11.28 4.87
N LYS A 199 -1.00 11.08 3.72
CA LYS A 199 -1.91 12.07 3.11
C LYS A 199 -2.90 12.67 4.11
N ALA A 200 -3.60 11.81 4.85
CA ALA A 200 -4.59 12.20 5.85
C ALA A 200 -3.95 12.77 7.13
N LEU A 201 -2.69 12.43 7.42
CA LEU A 201 -1.96 12.88 8.61
C LEU A 201 -1.27 14.24 8.41
N LEU A 202 -0.98 14.62 7.16
CA LEU A 202 -0.27 15.84 6.79
C LEU A 202 -1.21 16.94 6.31
N ASN A 203 -2.22 16.61 5.51
CA ASN A 203 -3.13 17.59 4.94
C ASN A 203 -4.42 17.71 5.76
N PRO A 204 -4.66 18.83 6.48
CA PRO A 204 -5.89 19.05 7.22
C PRO A 204 -7.14 19.16 6.33
N PHE A 205 -6.95 19.42 5.03
CA PHE A 205 -8.02 19.51 4.03
C PHE A 205 -7.69 18.57 2.85
N PRO A 206 -7.84 17.25 3.02
CA PRO A 206 -7.46 16.26 2.01
C PRO A 206 -8.34 16.29 0.75
N VAL A 207 -9.44 17.06 0.80
CA VAL A 207 -10.34 17.32 -0.33
C VAL A 207 -10.45 18.83 -0.58
N PRO A 208 -10.83 19.27 -1.80
CA PRO A 208 -11.14 20.68 -2.08
C PRO A 208 -12.13 21.25 -1.07
N MET A 209 -12.01 22.54 -0.76
CA MET A 209 -12.79 23.19 0.31
C MET A 209 -14.31 22.99 0.13
N GLU A 210 -14.76 23.00 -1.12
CA GLU A 210 -16.17 22.80 -1.53
C GLU A 210 -16.70 21.40 -1.20
N LYS A 211 -15.82 20.39 -1.06
CA LYS A 211 -16.18 18.99 -0.78
C LYS A 211 -15.97 18.58 0.68
N LEU A 212 -15.51 19.49 1.54
CA LEU A 212 -15.24 19.20 2.96
C LEU A 212 -16.45 18.63 3.70
N GLY A 213 -17.66 19.14 3.43
CA GLY A 213 -18.89 18.63 4.04
C GLY A 213 -19.24 17.19 3.66
N THR A 214 -18.65 16.66 2.57
CA THR A 214 -18.88 15.31 2.04
C THR A 214 -17.68 14.37 2.24
N ALA A 215 -16.58 14.86 2.81
CA ALA A 215 -15.40 14.04 3.07
C ALA A 215 -15.72 12.95 4.10
N SER A 216 -15.27 11.71 3.83
CA SER A 216 -15.37 10.62 4.79
C SER A 216 -14.67 11.02 6.09
N ARG A 217 -15.40 10.97 7.21
CA ARG A 217 -14.87 11.38 8.52
C ARG A 217 -13.69 10.51 8.99
N ASN A 218 -13.53 9.33 8.39
CA ASN A 218 -12.56 8.32 8.78
C ASN A 218 -11.20 8.49 8.09
N VAL A 219 -11.09 9.46 7.17
CA VAL A 219 -9.85 9.89 6.52
C VAL A 219 -9.56 11.37 6.85
N LEU A 220 -10.12 11.86 7.97
CA LEU A 220 -9.86 13.20 8.44
C LEU A 220 -8.56 13.28 9.22
N PHE A 221 -8.03 14.50 9.27
CA PHE A 221 -6.79 14.83 9.94
C PHE A 221 -6.85 14.57 11.44
N ASN A 222 -6.22 13.48 11.87
CA ASN A 222 -5.99 13.22 13.29
C ASN A 222 -4.74 13.97 13.75
N THR A 223 -4.91 14.98 14.60
CA THR A 223 -3.78 15.75 15.16
C THR A 223 -2.87 14.90 16.04
N ASN A 224 -3.36 13.83 16.66
CA ASN A 224 -2.57 13.00 17.57
C ASN A 224 -3.02 11.54 17.52
N PRO A 225 -2.64 10.77 16.48
CA PRO A 225 -2.93 9.35 16.44
C PRO A 225 -2.22 8.63 17.59
N THR A 226 -2.88 7.62 18.16
CA THR A 226 -2.40 6.91 19.36
C THR A 226 -2.16 5.43 19.13
N HIS A 227 -2.81 4.81 18.14
CA HIS A 227 -2.74 3.38 17.91
C HIS A 227 -2.54 3.03 16.43
N LEU A 228 -2.00 1.83 16.20
CA LEU A 228 -1.99 1.14 14.91
C LEU A 228 -2.54 -0.28 15.07
N THR A 229 -2.94 -0.92 13.98
CA THR A 229 -3.33 -2.33 14.00
C THR A 229 -2.08 -3.19 14.11
N PRO A 230 -2.00 -4.20 15.00
CA PRO A 230 -0.80 -5.03 15.13
C PRO A 230 -0.41 -5.73 13.82
N ARG A 231 0.90 -5.97 13.63
CA ARG A 231 1.40 -6.73 12.47
C ARG A 231 0.80 -8.13 12.46
N GLN A 232 0.18 -8.50 11.35
CA GLN A 232 -0.41 -9.83 11.18
C GLN A 232 -0.39 -10.27 9.71
N LYS A 233 -0.67 -11.56 9.47
CA LYS A 233 -0.83 -12.08 8.11
C LYS A 233 -2.04 -11.44 7.44
N ARG A 234 -1.97 -11.30 6.11
CA ARG A 234 -3.05 -10.74 5.29
C ARG A 234 -4.33 -11.55 5.46
N ARG A 235 -5.46 -10.86 5.64
CA ARG A 235 -6.80 -11.44 5.77
C ARG A 235 -7.87 -10.43 5.37
N PRO A 236 -9.09 -10.88 5.01
CA PRO A 236 -10.24 -9.99 4.84
C PRO A 236 -10.70 -9.40 6.18
N ASN A 237 -11.54 -8.37 6.10
CA ASN A 237 -12.23 -7.82 7.27
C ASN A 237 -13.05 -8.88 8.00
N GLY A 238 -12.95 -8.88 9.33
CA GLY A 238 -13.67 -9.79 10.20
C GLY A 238 -14.79 -9.10 10.96
N SER A 239 -15.07 -9.61 12.16
CA SER A 239 -16.00 -9.01 13.12
C SER A 239 -15.24 -8.26 14.22
N SER A 240 -15.79 -7.13 14.67
CA SER A 240 -15.36 -6.49 15.92
C SER A 240 -15.93 -7.22 17.14
N LYS A 241 -15.16 -7.24 18.23
CA LYS A 241 -15.56 -7.75 19.56
C LYS A 241 -16.34 -6.72 20.38
N THR A 242 -16.47 -5.49 19.89
CA THR A 242 -17.19 -4.41 20.56
C THR A 242 -18.70 -4.56 20.40
N ASP A 243 -19.48 -3.79 21.18
CA ASP A 243 -20.94 -3.76 21.09
C ASP A 243 -21.45 -2.85 19.96
N TYR A 244 -20.56 -2.20 19.21
CA TYR A 244 -20.89 -1.29 18.11
C TYR A 244 -21.74 -1.97 17.03
N LYS A 245 -22.88 -1.34 16.70
CA LYS A 245 -23.85 -1.82 15.70
C LYS A 245 -23.92 -0.99 14.41
N GLY A 246 -23.11 0.06 14.31
CA GLY A 246 -23.07 0.89 13.11
C GLY A 246 -22.26 0.27 11.97
N GLY A 247 -22.22 0.96 10.84
CA GLY A 247 -21.39 0.57 9.69
C GLY A 247 -19.96 1.06 9.82
N TYR A 248 -19.02 0.29 9.29
CA TYR A 248 -17.63 0.71 9.10
C TYR A 248 -17.44 1.25 7.69
N ALA A 249 -16.56 2.24 7.53
CA ALA A 249 -16.16 2.68 6.21
C ALA A 249 -15.15 1.71 5.58
N MET A 250 -14.92 1.87 4.27
CA MET A 250 -14.04 0.97 3.52
C MET A 250 -12.56 1.08 3.94
N GLU A 251 -12.18 2.21 4.53
CA GLU A 251 -10.84 2.48 5.05
C GLU A 251 -10.62 1.91 6.46
N CYS A 252 -11.54 1.07 6.95
CA CYS A 252 -11.44 0.43 8.26
C CYS A 252 -10.96 -1.02 8.17
N LEU A 253 -10.08 -1.40 9.09
CA LEU A 253 -9.68 -2.78 9.37
C LEU A 253 -10.40 -3.31 10.61
N ILE A 254 -11.39 -4.19 10.38
CA ILE A 254 -12.38 -4.62 11.39
C ILE A 254 -11.92 -5.88 12.11
N GLY A 255 -11.77 -5.80 13.42
CA GLY A 255 -11.30 -6.91 14.27
C GLY A 255 -9.81 -7.23 14.07
N PHE A 256 -9.03 -6.24 13.64
CA PHE A 256 -7.59 -6.35 13.43
C PHE A 256 -6.79 -6.14 14.73
N GLY A 257 -7.44 -5.63 15.78
CA GLY A 257 -6.81 -5.24 17.02
C GLY A 257 -6.22 -3.82 16.92
N ALA A 258 -5.74 -3.32 18.05
CA ALA A 258 -5.07 -2.04 18.14
C ALA A 258 -3.96 -2.14 19.20
N GLU A 259 -2.78 -1.61 18.88
CA GLU A 259 -1.64 -1.47 19.79
C GLU A 259 -1.14 -0.02 19.78
N PRO A 260 -0.56 0.48 20.89
CA PRO A 260 -0.03 1.83 20.94
C PRO A 260 1.04 2.09 19.86
N LEU A 261 1.05 3.30 19.31
CA LEU A 261 2.12 3.74 18.41
C LEU A 261 3.46 3.77 19.14
N PRO A 262 4.57 3.45 18.45
CA PRO A 262 5.90 3.68 19.00
C PRO A 262 6.09 5.15 19.35
N ASP A 263 6.73 5.44 20.50
CA ASP A 263 6.94 6.82 20.98
C ASP A 263 7.67 7.70 19.96
N LYS A 264 8.54 7.08 19.15
CA LYS A 264 9.25 7.74 18.03
C LYS A 264 8.35 8.18 16.87
N PHE A 265 7.06 7.83 16.83
CA PHE A 265 6.18 8.22 15.71
C PHE A 265 5.72 9.67 15.79
N ALA A 266 5.25 10.12 16.96
CA ALA A 266 4.83 11.50 17.18
C ALA A 266 5.88 12.55 16.75
N PRO A 267 7.18 12.42 17.13
CA PRO A 267 8.22 13.32 16.65
C PRO A 267 8.42 13.30 15.13
N GLN A 268 8.32 12.14 14.48
CA GLN A 268 8.42 12.02 13.02
C GLN A 268 7.23 12.70 12.31
N LEU A 269 6.02 12.48 12.83
CA LEU A 269 4.81 13.12 12.31
C LEU A 269 4.89 14.64 12.42
N LEU A 270 5.34 15.16 13.58
CA LEU A 270 5.51 16.60 13.79
C LEU A 270 6.50 17.19 12.79
N ARG A 271 7.66 16.55 12.60
CA ARG A 271 8.65 16.96 11.59
C ARG A 271 8.04 17.03 10.19
N ARG A 272 7.32 15.98 9.77
CA ARG A 272 6.70 15.92 8.44
C ARG A 272 5.61 16.99 8.26
N ARG A 273 4.84 17.30 9.31
CA ARG A 273 3.88 18.41 9.30
C ARG A 273 4.55 19.77 9.17
N LEU A 274 5.64 20.02 9.89
CA LEU A 274 6.38 21.28 9.77
C LEU A 274 6.91 21.48 8.35
N PHE A 275 7.46 20.43 7.73
CA PHE A 275 7.90 20.50 6.33
C PHE A 275 6.73 20.75 5.38
N TYR A 276 5.62 20.04 5.57
CA TYR A 276 4.41 20.23 4.78
C TYR A 276 3.89 21.67 4.88
N PHE A 277 3.70 22.20 6.09
CA PHE A 277 3.24 23.57 6.30
C PHE A 277 4.24 24.60 5.80
N GLY A 278 5.55 24.38 5.99
CA GLY A 278 6.60 25.24 5.45
C GLY A 278 6.48 25.41 3.94
N ILE A 279 6.33 24.30 3.20
CA ILE A 279 6.12 24.33 1.74
C ILE A 279 4.80 25.04 1.41
N ARG A 280 3.70 24.69 2.07
CA ARG A 280 2.36 25.25 1.79
C ARG A 280 2.28 26.75 2.07
N MET A 281 3.09 27.27 3.00
CA MET A 281 3.14 28.69 3.38
C MET A 281 4.28 29.47 2.67
N GLY A 282 5.06 28.82 1.80
CA GLY A 282 6.22 29.47 1.15
C GLY A 282 7.42 29.72 2.07
N MET A 283 7.45 29.11 3.25
CA MET A 283 8.53 29.20 4.23
C MET A 283 9.53 28.05 4.04
N LEU A 284 10.29 28.08 2.94
CA LEU A 284 11.21 26.98 2.58
C LEU A 284 12.34 26.78 3.61
N SER A 285 12.70 27.79 4.40
CA SER A 285 13.68 27.68 5.50
C SER A 285 13.28 26.65 6.56
N ALA A 286 12.00 26.29 6.65
CA ALA A 286 11.55 25.20 7.52
C ALA A 286 12.09 23.82 7.08
N LEU A 287 12.45 23.66 5.80
CA LEU A 287 13.04 22.42 5.27
C LEU A 287 14.51 22.23 5.67
N ASP A 288 15.21 23.34 5.94
CA ASP A 288 16.61 23.32 6.38
C ASP A 288 16.76 22.93 7.85
N GLN A 289 15.65 22.95 8.59
CA GLN A 289 15.63 22.68 10.03
C GLN A 289 15.32 21.20 10.29
N CYS A 290 16.38 20.41 10.45
CA CYS A 290 16.27 19.05 10.99
C CYS A 290 16.21 19.12 12.51
N PHE A 291 15.05 19.43 13.08
CA PHE A 291 14.87 19.36 14.53
C PHE A 291 15.00 17.91 14.99
N PRO A 292 15.92 17.57 15.91
CA PRO A 292 15.81 16.34 16.66
C PRO A 292 14.59 16.52 17.57
N PHE A 293 13.46 15.97 17.15
CA PHE A 293 12.39 15.70 18.09
C PHE A 293 12.80 14.43 18.82
N ASP A 294 13.74 14.57 19.76
CA ASP A 294 14.02 13.50 20.70
C ASP A 294 12.71 13.27 21.45
N GLY A 295 12.04 12.15 21.16
CA GLY A 295 10.89 11.73 21.94
C GLY A 295 11.29 11.75 23.40
N MET A 296 10.45 12.30 24.26
CA MET A 296 10.71 12.25 25.70
C MET A 296 10.93 10.79 26.10
N ASN A 297 12.14 10.47 26.54
CA ASN A 297 12.50 9.17 27.12
C ASN A 297 11.68 8.89 28.38
#